data_AF-A0A0S8KAM2-F1
#
_entry.id   AF-A0A0S8KAM2-F1
#
_cell.length_a   1.000
_cell.length_b   1.000
_cell.length_c   1.000
_cell.angle_alpha   90.00
_cell.angle_beta   90.00
_cell.angle_gamma   90.00
#
_symmetry.space_group_name_H-M   'P 1'
#
loop_
_entity.id
_entity.type
_entity.pdbx_description
1 polymer ?
#
loop_
_entity_poly.entity_id
_entity_poly.type
_entity_poly.pdbx_seq_one_letter_code
_entity_poly.pdbx_strand_id
1 'polypeptide(L)'
;MTEYVMIVVYVPVEDTEAVRRAMCDAGAGSVDDGRYDRVTYVSQAVCQYRALDAADSKRETAGDEFRSEENRIEAICRRDLAEAVVKAICSAHPYETPAISIYPTLSDKYKYWTEAPR
;
A
#
# COMPACT_ATOMS: atom_id res chain seq x y z
N MET A 1 -5.80 -20.74 -1.74
CA MET A 1 -5.25 -19.37 -1.63
C MET A 1 -5.89 -18.72 -0.42
N THR A 2 -5.16 -17.88 0.33
CA THR A 2 -5.59 -17.30 1.62
C THR A 2 -6.74 -16.29 1.46
N GLU A 3 -7.67 -16.17 2.41
CA GLU A 3 -8.78 -15.21 2.29
C GLU A 3 -8.33 -13.74 2.36
N TYR A 4 -7.23 -13.48 3.05
CA TYR A 4 -6.66 -12.15 3.22
C TYR A 4 -5.29 -12.02 2.54
N VAL A 5 -4.98 -10.79 2.17
CA VAL A 5 -3.68 -10.36 1.64
C VAL A 5 -3.21 -9.10 2.37
N MET A 6 -1.91 -8.89 2.41
CA MET A 6 -1.31 -7.62 2.82
C MET A 6 -1.00 -6.83 1.55
N ILE A 7 -1.58 -5.64 1.42
CA ILE A 7 -1.26 -4.70 0.34
C ILE A 7 -0.26 -3.70 0.88
N VAL A 8 0.83 -3.49 0.16
CA VAL A 8 1.90 -2.54 0.49
C VAL A 8 2.07 -1.60 -0.68
N VAL A 9 2.12 -0.29 -0.43
CA VAL A 9 2.43 0.74 -1.44
C VAL A 9 3.45 1.73 -0.89
N TYR A 10 4.33 2.22 -1.75
CA TYR A 10 5.28 3.29 -1.45
C TYR A 10 4.83 4.58 -2.12
N VAL A 11 4.79 5.68 -1.36
CA VAL A 11 4.15 6.94 -1.75
C VAL A 11 5.01 8.12 -1.30
N PRO A 12 5.10 9.23 -2.05
CA PRO A 12 5.66 10.49 -1.54
C PRO A 12 5.06 10.89 -0.18
N VAL A 13 5.86 11.53 0.65
CA VAL A 13 5.46 11.89 2.03
C VAL A 13 4.23 12.80 2.03
N GLU A 14 4.14 13.73 1.08
CA GLU A 14 3.04 14.67 0.91
C GLU A 14 1.72 14.00 0.49
N ASP A 15 1.76 12.90 -0.26
CA ASP A 15 0.59 12.21 -0.81
C ASP A 15 0.10 11.04 0.06
N THR A 16 0.81 10.76 1.16
CA THR A 16 0.57 9.60 2.03
C THR A 16 -0.88 9.51 2.49
N GLU A 17 -1.46 10.61 2.97
CA GLU A 17 -2.83 10.59 3.50
C GLU A 17 -3.88 10.41 2.40
N ALA A 18 -3.65 10.97 1.21
CA ALA A 18 -4.56 10.83 0.08
C ALA A 18 -4.64 9.37 -0.39
N VAL A 19 -3.48 8.73 -0.59
CA VAL A 19 -3.41 7.32 -1.00
C VAL A 19 -3.93 6.40 0.10
N ARG A 20 -3.55 6.63 1.37
CA ARG A 20 -4.04 5.85 2.52
C ARG A 20 -5.57 5.88 2.60
N ARG A 21 -6.20 7.05 2.42
CA ARG A 21 -7.67 7.15 2.42
C ARG A 21 -8.29 6.39 1.27
N ALA A 22 -7.77 6.55 0.05
CA ALA A 22 -8.27 5.83 -1.12
C ALA A 22 -8.20 4.31 -0.95
N MET A 23 -7.09 3.79 -0.39
CA MET A 23 -6.95 2.38 -0.03
C MET A 23 -8.07 1.94 0.92
N CYS A 24 -8.30 2.71 1.99
CA CYS A 24 -9.26 2.37 3.02
C CYS A 24 -10.72 2.47 2.54
N ASP A 25 -11.05 3.51 1.76
CA ASP A 25 -12.38 3.69 1.18
C ASP A 25 -12.74 2.54 0.22
N ALA A 26 -11.73 1.93 -0.42
CA ALA A 26 -11.87 0.75 -1.26
C ALA A 26 -11.89 -0.60 -0.49
N GLY A 27 -11.75 -0.57 0.84
CA GLY A 27 -11.89 -1.74 1.71
C GLY A 27 -10.60 -2.28 2.32
N ALA A 28 -9.45 -1.63 2.11
CA ALA A 28 -8.23 -1.98 2.83
C ALA A 28 -8.30 -1.56 4.31
N GLY A 29 -7.68 -2.32 5.20
CA GLY A 29 -7.64 -2.02 6.63
C GLY A 29 -8.97 -2.29 7.36
N SER A 30 -9.93 -2.94 6.71
CA SER A 30 -11.12 -3.49 7.34
C SER A 30 -10.91 -4.96 7.66
N VAL A 31 -11.11 -5.33 8.93
CA VAL A 31 -11.15 -6.72 9.39
C VAL A 31 -12.61 -7.09 9.67
N ASP A 32 -13.01 -8.33 9.37
CA ASP A 32 -14.41 -8.79 9.51
C ASP A 32 -14.91 -8.89 10.98
N ASP A 33 -14.23 -8.26 11.95
CA ASP A 33 -14.66 -8.19 13.35
C ASP A 33 -15.71 -7.08 13.62
N GLY A 34 -15.87 -6.17 12.66
CA GLY A 34 -16.80 -5.04 12.73
C GLY A 34 -16.44 -3.98 13.78
N ARG A 35 -15.21 -3.99 14.31
CA ARG A 35 -14.76 -3.09 15.39
C ARG A 35 -13.82 -2.01 14.90
N TYR A 36 -13.01 -2.30 13.89
CA TYR A 36 -12.03 -1.37 13.36
C TYR A 36 -12.09 -1.33 11.83
N ASP A 37 -12.14 -0.12 11.29
CA ASP A 37 -11.95 0.16 9.87
C ASP A 37 -10.69 1.00 9.65
N ARG A 38 -10.21 1.03 8.40
CA ARG A 38 -9.08 1.88 7.97
C ARG A 38 -7.77 1.62 8.72
N VAL A 39 -7.56 0.42 9.23
CA VAL A 39 -6.33 0.01 9.93
C VAL A 39 -5.18 -0.07 8.93
N THR A 40 -4.24 0.85 9.05
CA THR A 40 -3.06 0.94 8.20
C THR A 40 -1.81 1.17 9.04
N TYR A 41 -0.69 0.61 8.64
CA TYR A 41 0.62 0.97 9.18
C TYR A 41 1.35 1.84 8.17
N VAL A 42 2.01 2.88 8.66
CA VAL A 42 2.80 3.81 7.85
C VAL A 42 4.20 3.88 8.43
N SER A 43 5.20 3.63 7.61
CA SER A 43 6.62 3.72 7.98
C SER A 43 7.39 4.53 6.95
N GLN A 44 8.32 5.38 7.40
CA GLN A 44 9.22 6.08 6.50
C GLN A 44 10.10 5.09 5.72
N ALA A 45 10.32 5.38 4.45
CA ALA A 45 11.09 4.62 3.51
C ALA A 45 11.95 5.54 2.64
N VAL A 46 12.94 4.93 2.00
CA VAL A 46 13.81 5.61 1.06
C VAL A 46 13.77 4.81 -0.22
N CYS A 47 13.31 5.44 -1.30
CA CYS A 47 13.40 4.85 -2.63
C CYS A 47 14.73 5.27 -3.26
N GLN A 48 15.43 4.30 -3.85
CA GLN A 48 16.61 4.54 -4.68
C GLN A 48 16.33 3.97 -6.06
N TYR A 49 16.55 4.78 -7.08
CA TYR A 49 16.27 4.40 -8.45
C TYR A 49 17.27 5.05 -9.40
N ARG A 50 17.43 4.45 -10.58
CA ARG A 50 18.24 5.01 -11.66
C ARG A 50 17.31 5.51 -12.75
N ALA A 51 17.46 6.76 -13.15
CA ALA A 51 16.69 7.29 -14.27
C ALA A 51 17.12 6.62 -15.57
N LEU A 52 16.15 6.21 -16.39
CA LEU A 52 16.37 5.73 -17.75
C LEU A 52 15.94 6.82 -18.74
N ASP A 53 16.31 6.69 -20.02
CA ASP A 53 15.99 7.69 -21.05
C ASP A 53 14.49 8.02 -21.18
N ALA A 54 13.61 7.13 -20.71
CA ALA A 54 12.16 7.29 -20.72
C ALA A 54 11.59 7.91 -19.42
N ALA A 55 12.43 8.32 -18.47
CA ALA A 55 11.97 8.99 -17.26
C ALA A 55 11.48 10.41 -17.59
N ASP A 56 10.19 10.68 -17.37
CA ASP A 56 9.52 11.93 -17.77
C ASP A 56 9.81 13.12 -16.83
N SER A 57 10.90 13.03 -16.09
CA SER A 57 11.33 14.00 -15.09
C SER A 57 12.32 14.97 -15.73
N LYS A 58 11.89 16.20 -16.00
CA LYS A 58 12.77 17.30 -16.49
C LYS A 58 13.99 17.58 -15.58
N ARG A 59 14.05 16.96 -14.39
CA ARG A 59 15.07 17.16 -13.37
C ARG A 59 16.06 16.00 -13.25
N GLU A 60 15.86 14.92 -14.00
CA GLU A 60 16.70 13.72 -13.95
C GLU A 60 17.49 13.57 -15.24
N THR A 61 18.79 13.27 -15.11
CA THR A 61 19.65 12.89 -16.23
C THR A 61 19.62 11.37 -16.35
N ALA A 62 19.43 10.84 -17.55
CA ALA A 62 19.45 9.41 -17.79
C ALA A 62 20.80 8.80 -17.37
N GLY A 63 20.75 7.67 -16.67
CA GLY A 63 21.91 6.95 -16.15
C GLY A 63 22.29 7.31 -14.70
N ASP A 64 21.81 8.43 -14.17
CA ASP A 64 22.10 8.86 -12.80
C ASP A 64 21.22 8.15 -11.76
N GLU A 65 21.76 7.97 -10.55
CA GLU A 65 21.05 7.44 -9.40
C GLU A 65 20.42 8.57 -8.56
N PHE A 66 19.18 8.35 -8.16
CA PHE A 66 18.37 9.29 -7.40
C PHE A 66 17.84 8.63 -6.13
N ARG A 67 17.43 9.48 -5.19
CA ARG A 67 16.83 9.09 -3.93
C ARG A 67 15.62 9.97 -3.63
N SER A 68 14.51 9.36 -3.23
CA SER A 68 13.33 10.06 -2.70
C SER A 68 13.01 9.58 -1.28
N GLU A 69 12.52 10.51 -0.46
CA GLU A 69 11.88 10.18 0.82
C GLU A 69 10.42 9.81 0.55
N GLU A 70 10.01 8.64 1.02
CA GLU A 70 8.68 8.09 0.78
C GLU A 70 8.13 7.46 2.07
N ASN A 71 6.84 7.19 2.08
CA ASN A 71 6.20 6.38 3.10
C ASN A 71 5.74 5.05 2.50
N ARG A 72 6.00 3.97 3.23
CA ARG A 72 5.42 2.66 3.00
C ARG A 72 4.11 2.58 3.78
N ILE A 73 3.01 2.45 3.08
CA ILE A 73 1.68 2.21 3.64
C ILE A 73 1.36 0.73 3.46
N GLU A 74 0.90 0.08 4.52
CA GLU A 74 0.46 -1.31 4.46
C GLU A 74 -0.86 -1.55 5.19
N ALA A 75 -1.68 -2.43 4.62
CA ALA A 75 -3.00 -2.75 5.12
C ALA A 75 -3.39 -4.18 4.78
N ILE A 76 -4.03 -4.86 5.75
CA ILE A 76 -4.71 -6.12 5.46
C ILE A 76 -5.93 -5.86 4.59
N CYS A 77 -6.22 -6.74 3.65
CA CYS A 77 -7.34 -6.61 2.73
C CYS A 77 -7.92 -7.99 2.43
N ARG A 78 -9.25 -8.09 2.33
CA ARG A 78 -9.85 -9.31 1.79
C ARG A 78 -9.44 -9.46 0.33
N ARG A 79 -9.12 -10.69 -0.07
CA ARG A 79 -8.61 -10.99 -1.40
C ARG A 79 -9.56 -10.54 -2.52
N ASP A 80 -10.86 -10.64 -2.31
CA ASP A 80 -11.89 -10.24 -3.28
C ASP A 80 -12.00 -8.73 -3.50
N LEU A 81 -11.51 -7.92 -2.56
CA LEU A 81 -11.45 -6.45 -2.66
C LEU A 81 -10.10 -5.93 -3.17
N ALA A 82 -9.07 -6.79 -3.24
CA ALA A 82 -7.72 -6.36 -3.57
C ALA A 82 -7.61 -5.63 -4.92
N GLU A 83 -8.35 -6.07 -5.95
CA GLU A 83 -8.36 -5.40 -7.25
C GLU A 83 -8.95 -3.98 -7.16
N ALA A 84 -10.04 -3.81 -6.41
CA ALA A 84 -10.65 -2.50 -6.21
C ALA A 84 -9.71 -1.55 -5.45
N VAL A 85 -9.02 -2.06 -4.43
CA VAL A 85 -8.00 -1.30 -3.68
C VAL A 85 -6.85 -0.86 -4.58
N VAL A 86 -6.31 -1.76 -5.42
CA VAL A 86 -5.23 -1.40 -6.37
C VAL A 86 -5.67 -0.29 -7.32
N LYS A 87 -6.90 -0.36 -7.87
CA LYS A 87 -7.44 0.71 -8.73
C LYS A 87 -7.57 2.04 -8.00
N ALA A 88 -8.00 2.01 -6.73
CA ALA A 88 -8.09 3.19 -5.88
C ALA A 88 -6.70 3.80 -5.61
N ILE A 89 -5.70 2.96 -5.30
CA ILE A 89 -4.31 3.40 -5.15
C ILE A 89 -3.86 4.11 -6.43
N CYS A 90 -3.94 3.45 -7.59
CA CYS A 90 -3.46 4.03 -8.84
C CYS A 90 -4.18 5.33 -9.22
N SER A 91 -5.45 5.51 -8.83
CA SER A 91 -6.20 6.73 -9.11
C SER A 91 -5.79 7.91 -8.21
N ALA A 92 -5.33 7.62 -7.00
CA ALA A 92 -4.93 8.63 -6.01
C ALA A 92 -3.42 8.91 -5.99
N HIS A 93 -2.62 8.02 -6.57
CA HIS A 93 -1.17 8.08 -6.51
C HIS A 93 -0.60 9.10 -7.51
N PRO A 94 0.41 9.92 -7.13
CA PRO A 94 0.99 10.94 -8.01
C PRO A 94 1.80 10.34 -9.17
N TYR A 95 2.42 9.18 -8.96
CA TYR A 95 3.18 8.48 -10.01
C TYR A 95 2.28 7.65 -10.90
N GLU A 96 2.57 7.65 -12.21
CA GLU A 96 1.89 6.83 -13.22
C GLU A 96 1.99 5.32 -12.92
N THR A 97 3.15 4.87 -12.42
CA THR A 97 3.37 3.48 -12.02
C THR A 97 3.73 3.40 -10.53
N PRO A 98 2.74 3.25 -9.64
CA PRO A 98 2.97 3.09 -8.20
C PRO A 98 3.66 1.75 -7.89
N ALA A 99 4.59 1.75 -6.94
CA ALA A 99 5.19 0.52 -6.44
C ALA A 99 4.25 -0.19 -5.46
N ILE A 100 3.54 -1.21 -5.92
CA ILE A 100 2.54 -1.97 -5.14
C ILE A 100 2.97 -3.44 -5.02
N SER A 101 2.94 -3.98 -3.80
CA SER A 101 3.15 -5.39 -3.50
C SER A 101 1.94 -6.00 -2.81
N ILE A 102 1.59 -7.24 -3.14
CA ILE A 102 0.51 -7.99 -2.52
C ILE A 102 1.04 -9.33 -2.01
N TYR A 103 1.00 -9.52 -0.69
CA TYR A 103 1.49 -10.75 -0.05
C TYR A 103 0.30 -11.59 0.45
N PRO A 104 0.27 -12.91 0.19
CA PRO A 104 -0.69 -13.79 0.87
C PRO A 104 -0.40 -13.82 2.38
N THR A 105 -1.44 -13.77 3.21
CA THR A 105 -1.30 -13.85 4.67
C THR A 105 -2.00 -15.07 5.23
N LEU A 106 -1.53 -15.61 6.36
CA LEU A 106 -2.19 -16.73 7.06
C LEU A 106 -3.20 -16.23 8.10
N SER A 107 -3.70 -14.99 7.94
CA SER A 107 -4.59 -14.32 8.90
C SER A 107 -5.97 -14.99 8.99
N ASP A 108 -6.37 -15.73 7.97
CA ASP A 108 -7.56 -16.58 7.96
C ASP A 108 -7.41 -17.81 8.88
N LYS A 109 -6.21 -18.39 8.93
CA LYS A 109 -5.87 -19.57 9.71
C LYS A 109 -5.57 -19.27 11.19
N TYR A 110 -5.07 -18.08 11.49
CA TYR A 110 -4.52 -17.73 12.81
C TYR A 110 -5.22 -16.52 13.44
N LYS A 111 -6.54 -16.63 13.68
CA LYS A 111 -7.38 -15.60 14.32
C LYS A 111 -7.32 -15.67 15.85
N TYR A 112 -6.14 -15.53 16.45
CA TYR A 112 -5.97 -15.69 17.90
C TYR A 112 -6.76 -14.67 18.76
N TRP A 113 -7.18 -13.55 18.17
CA TRP A 113 -7.98 -12.52 18.86
C TRP A 113 -9.45 -12.90 19.05
N THR A 114 -9.95 -13.96 18.39
CA THR A 114 -11.31 -14.47 18.66
C THR A 114 -11.37 -15.39 19.88
N GLU A 115 -10.23 -15.95 20.30
CA GLU A 115 -10.12 -16.93 21.39
C GLU A 115 -9.47 -16.37 22.67
N ALA A 116 -8.93 -15.15 22.63
CA ALA A 116 -8.33 -14.52 23.79
C ALA A 116 -9.40 -14.23 24.87
N PRO A 117 -9.22 -14.69 26.13
CA PRO A 117 -10.11 -14.31 27.22
C PRO A 117 -10.04 -12.79 27.42
N ARG A 118 -11.22 -12.18 27.61
CA ARG A 118 -11.35 -10.75 27.92
C ARG A 118 -10.76 -10.39 29.27
#